data_AF-A0A7X7FT53-F1
#
_entry.id   AF-A0A7X7FT53-F1
#
_cell.length_a   1.000
_cell.length_b   1.000
_cell.length_c   1.000
_cell.angle_alpha   90.00
_cell.angle_beta   90.00
_cell.angle_gamma   90.00
#
_symmetry.space_group_name_H-M   'P 1'
#
loop_
_entity.id
_entity.type
_entity.pdbx_description
1 polymer ?
#
loop_
_entity_poly.entity_id
_entity_poly.type
_entity_poly.pdbx_seq_one_letter_code
_entity_poly.pdbx_strand_id
1 'polypeptide(L)'
;MEILYKLRKGYTVWTETPEGIVLSLGGLLAIIVGVGATCRDLAPRLQSFWQSRPVGLSRWLAVKYVVGLGIVLLVCLIPIWLQLRLARSVNLFTLSVLACHTFTIVLVYSVAFFLGCLVRRAAQAAILSVAVGLFIYFLPILAPPLGWVGVINLIDRLSRGGPLISWDPYGRFVMMMCAGSLSALAGARVAVGRDWRLQVDKKVVFVTLGAVFLLLGCVTAFQVGTNLTCVESIEVNPPNRSAGASRSVSRIVTSGSRGVLVLNNQLPRYIPADVHLALCGFDLSAPGRRFSSEIGLNVDYEYWGVGRCRELEGALVWSEVRPSRVYFLSTGEKREGNAVWRGDPVLKTIATDTGSDLAVIHELDLSSYGDGSQICEYKGRIFFTCAESLGEAPRIVVIDVSRPDEPRVAEVVESPGRFGVRSKGDTHEADYEVNGVVLPRVEGLSGPERLELALRLTLPWAYPPLAFSDGLLVAADGGGLSTFRLLGIEDDFAEFERVGRYRRTLLEKALMRQGHRVVLNGGLAFALDQHGLTVYDVRRPEYPRRVGHYACWEDSFGDVAPLSDGRILLGGSKLHVLAPPKLD
;
A
#
# COMPACT_ATOMS: atom_id res chain seq x y z
N MET A 1 -3.12 16.59 -23.02
CA MET A 1 -2.82 17.85 -22.30
C MET A 1 -3.03 17.71 -20.79
N GLU A 2 -4.16 17.19 -20.32
CA GLU A 2 -4.43 17.02 -18.88
C GLU A 2 -3.54 15.96 -18.18
N ILE A 3 -3.14 14.89 -18.89
CA ILE A 3 -2.17 13.89 -18.39
C ILE A 3 -0.78 14.51 -18.17
N LEU A 4 -0.34 15.39 -19.07
CA LEU A 4 0.93 16.14 -18.91
C LEU A 4 0.83 17.17 -17.78
N TYR A 5 -0.35 17.75 -17.53
CA TYR A 5 -0.59 18.68 -16.42
C TYR A 5 -0.64 17.97 -15.06
N LYS A 6 -1.20 16.75 -14.98
CA LYS A 6 -1.22 15.93 -13.76
C LYS A 6 0.16 15.36 -13.44
N LEU A 7 0.90 14.87 -14.45
CA LEU A 7 2.32 14.56 -14.31
C LEU A 7 3.10 15.77 -13.79
N ARG A 8 2.79 16.99 -14.26
CA ARG A 8 3.46 18.20 -13.78
C ARG A 8 3.26 18.45 -12.28
N LYS A 9 2.06 18.29 -11.71
CA LYS A 9 1.81 18.60 -10.28
C LYS A 9 2.38 17.55 -9.31
N GLY A 10 2.32 16.26 -9.66
CA GLY A 10 2.97 15.20 -8.88
C GLY A 10 4.50 15.32 -8.97
N TYR A 11 5.05 15.53 -10.18
CA TYR A 11 6.50 15.68 -10.36
C TYR A 11 7.06 17.01 -9.82
N THR A 12 6.30 18.11 -9.77
CA THR A 12 6.81 19.39 -9.23
C THR A 12 7.26 19.25 -7.78
N VAL A 13 6.54 18.48 -6.96
CA VAL A 13 6.93 18.28 -5.55
C VAL A 13 8.26 17.52 -5.44
N TRP A 14 8.53 16.59 -6.35
CA TRP A 14 9.79 15.85 -6.38
C TRP A 14 10.93 16.70 -6.95
N THR A 15 10.74 17.40 -8.06
CA THR A 15 11.83 18.15 -8.70
C THR A 15 12.23 19.42 -7.94
N GLU A 16 11.36 19.95 -7.10
CA GLU A 16 11.63 21.17 -6.31
C GLU A 16 12.34 20.88 -4.99
N THR A 17 12.38 19.62 -4.55
CA THR A 17 13.08 19.22 -3.33
C THR A 17 14.51 18.76 -3.63
N PRO A 18 15.50 19.07 -2.77
CA PRO A 18 16.87 18.59 -2.96
C PRO A 18 16.94 17.06 -3.06
N GLU A 19 16.09 16.31 -2.35
CA GLU A 19 16.06 14.84 -2.46
C GLU A 19 15.66 14.38 -3.85
N GLY A 20 14.62 14.97 -4.46
CA GLY A 20 14.20 14.56 -5.80
C GLY A 20 15.18 14.98 -6.89
N ILE A 21 15.89 16.09 -6.72
CA ILE A 21 17.03 16.45 -7.60
C ILE A 21 18.13 15.41 -7.49
N VAL A 22 18.51 14.99 -6.28
CA VAL A 22 19.54 13.95 -6.08
C VAL A 22 19.07 12.59 -6.60
N LEU A 23 17.82 12.22 -6.36
CA LEU A 23 17.21 10.98 -6.86
C LEU A 23 17.24 10.91 -8.39
N SER A 24 16.92 12.01 -9.06
CA SER A 24 16.81 12.07 -10.53
C SER A 24 18.16 12.28 -11.22
N LEU A 25 18.98 13.21 -10.74
CA LEU A 25 20.23 13.62 -11.40
C LEU A 25 21.48 12.93 -10.84
N GLY A 26 21.44 12.39 -9.62
CA GLY A 26 22.60 11.77 -8.99
C GLY A 26 23.14 10.58 -9.79
N GLY A 27 22.26 9.74 -10.33
CA GLY A 27 22.65 8.64 -11.24
C GLY A 27 23.29 9.13 -12.54
N LEU A 28 22.78 10.22 -13.12
CA LEU A 28 23.34 10.80 -14.35
C LEU A 28 24.73 11.40 -14.09
N LEU A 29 24.89 12.14 -12.98
CA LEU A 29 26.18 12.67 -12.55
C LEU A 29 27.19 11.55 -12.32
N ALA A 30 26.79 10.47 -11.64
CA ALA A 30 27.62 9.29 -11.43
C ALA A 30 28.14 8.69 -12.74
N ILE A 31 27.28 8.61 -13.77
CA ILE A 31 27.66 8.12 -15.10
C ILE A 31 28.67 9.05 -15.77
N ILE A 32 28.40 10.36 -15.79
CA ILE A 32 29.27 11.36 -16.44
C ILE A 32 30.66 11.33 -15.80
N VAL A 33 30.74 11.38 -14.47
CA VAL A 33 32.02 11.37 -13.74
C VAL A 33 32.72 10.02 -13.88
N GLY A 34 32.00 8.90 -13.80
CA GLY A 34 32.57 7.55 -13.94
C GLY A 34 33.20 7.31 -15.32
N VAL A 35 32.47 7.64 -16.40
CA VAL A 35 32.98 7.52 -17.78
C VAL A 35 34.10 8.52 -18.04
N GLY A 36 33.94 9.76 -17.58
CA GLY A 36 34.92 10.85 -17.75
C GLY A 36 36.25 10.57 -17.04
N ALA A 37 36.20 9.90 -15.88
CA ALA A 37 37.40 9.54 -15.10
C ALA A 37 38.32 8.55 -15.83
N THR A 38 37.81 7.75 -16.77
CA THR A 38 38.57 6.67 -17.43
C THR A 38 38.82 6.92 -18.92
N CYS A 39 37.83 7.36 -19.69
CA CYS A 39 37.93 7.42 -21.15
C CYS A 39 39.00 8.40 -21.66
N ARG A 40 39.21 9.53 -20.98
CA ARG A 40 40.22 10.52 -21.39
C ARG A 40 41.63 9.97 -21.28
N ASP A 41 41.93 9.25 -20.21
CA ASP A 41 43.28 8.76 -19.90
C ASP A 41 43.61 7.45 -20.61
N LEU A 42 42.58 6.68 -20.99
CA LEU A 42 42.70 5.46 -21.80
C LEU A 42 42.70 5.74 -23.30
N ALA A 43 42.74 7.01 -23.71
CA ALA A 43 42.97 7.36 -25.11
C ALA A 43 44.32 6.76 -25.57
N PRO A 44 44.45 6.25 -26.81
CA PRO A 44 45.62 5.47 -27.25
C PRO A 44 46.97 6.13 -26.98
N ARG A 45 47.05 7.47 -27.07
CA ARG A 45 48.27 8.25 -26.83
C ARG A 45 48.64 8.39 -25.35
N LEU A 46 47.64 8.51 -24.48
CA LEU A 46 47.85 8.66 -23.03
C LEU A 46 48.10 7.29 -22.38
N GLN A 47 47.47 6.23 -22.88
CA GLN A 47 47.63 4.89 -22.36
C GLN A 47 49.11 4.42 -22.45
N SER A 48 49.76 4.61 -23.60
CA SER A 48 51.17 4.25 -23.77
C SER A 48 52.08 5.08 -22.86
N PHE A 49 51.76 6.36 -22.66
CA PHE A 49 52.47 7.22 -21.73
C PHE A 49 52.38 6.69 -20.28
N TRP A 50 51.19 6.33 -19.79
CA TRP A 50 51.02 5.83 -18.43
C TRP A 50 51.69 4.48 -18.20
N GLN A 51 51.68 3.60 -19.21
CA GLN A 51 52.37 2.31 -19.15
C GLN A 51 53.90 2.46 -19.05
N SER A 52 54.47 3.57 -19.52
CA SER A 52 55.91 3.85 -19.41
C SER A 52 56.35 4.32 -18.02
N ARG A 53 55.41 4.69 -17.14
CA ARG A 53 55.72 5.20 -15.79
C ARG A 53 55.64 4.08 -14.75
N PRO A 54 56.42 4.14 -13.65
CA PRO A 54 56.42 3.15 -12.58
C PRO A 54 55.18 3.22 -11.66
N VAL A 55 54.03 3.65 -12.18
CA VAL A 55 52.77 3.72 -11.42
C VAL A 55 52.01 2.43 -11.64
N GLY A 56 51.88 1.62 -10.59
CA GLY A 56 51.11 0.38 -10.67
C GLY A 56 49.65 0.65 -11.06
N LEU A 57 49.13 -0.15 -12.01
CA LEU A 57 47.76 -0.05 -12.53
C LEU A 57 46.69 0.02 -11.43
N SER A 58 46.85 -0.77 -10.36
CA SER A 58 45.93 -0.80 -9.21
C SER A 58 45.83 0.56 -8.53
N ARG A 59 46.98 1.21 -8.30
CA ARG A 59 47.06 2.50 -7.61
C ARG A 59 46.44 3.59 -8.48
N TRP A 60 46.72 3.59 -9.78
CA TRP A 60 46.11 4.52 -10.72
C TRP A 60 44.57 4.37 -10.75
N LEU A 61 44.07 3.14 -10.93
CA LEU A 61 42.62 2.87 -10.91
C LEU A 61 41.98 3.28 -9.59
N ALA A 62 42.59 2.92 -8.45
CA ALA A 62 42.08 3.24 -7.13
C ALA A 62 41.96 4.75 -6.90
N VAL A 63 43.01 5.52 -7.24
CA VAL A 63 42.98 6.98 -7.10
C VAL A 63 41.86 7.58 -7.97
N LYS A 64 41.75 7.17 -9.24
CA LYS A 64 40.70 7.67 -10.14
C LYS A 64 39.30 7.34 -9.63
N TYR A 65 39.11 6.11 -9.19
CA TYR A 65 37.84 5.63 -8.67
C TYR A 65 37.45 6.37 -7.38
N VAL A 66 38.35 6.46 -6.40
CA VAL A 66 38.06 7.10 -5.10
C VAL A 66 37.82 8.60 -5.27
N VAL A 67 38.63 9.29 -6.05
CA VAL A 67 38.45 10.74 -6.29
C VAL A 67 37.15 11.01 -7.04
N GLY A 68 36.87 10.25 -8.10
CA GLY A 68 35.63 10.43 -8.86
C GLY A 68 34.39 10.10 -8.04
N LEU A 69 34.39 8.99 -7.29
CA LEU A 69 33.29 8.64 -6.40
C LEU A 69 33.10 9.67 -5.29
N GLY A 70 34.19 10.17 -4.71
CA GLY A 70 34.15 11.23 -3.70
C GLY A 70 33.47 12.50 -4.20
N ILE A 71 33.78 12.93 -5.44
CA ILE A 71 33.10 14.07 -6.08
C ILE A 71 31.60 13.82 -6.22
N VAL A 72 31.20 12.64 -6.73
CA VAL A 72 29.78 12.28 -6.90
C VAL A 72 29.05 12.30 -5.56
N LEU A 73 29.61 11.64 -4.54
CA LEU A 73 29.01 11.60 -3.21
C LEU A 73 28.93 12.98 -2.57
N LEU A 74 29.97 13.82 -2.66
CA LEU A 74 29.91 15.19 -2.13
C LEU A 74 28.80 16.00 -2.78
N VAL A 75 28.71 15.99 -4.12
CA VAL A 75 27.68 16.75 -4.84
C VAL A 75 26.27 16.25 -4.52
N CYS A 76 26.07 14.94 -4.32
CA CYS A 76 24.77 14.37 -3.99
C CYS A 76 24.40 14.51 -2.50
N LEU A 77 25.36 14.42 -1.59
CA LEU A 77 25.09 14.39 -0.14
C LEU A 77 25.04 15.79 0.48
N ILE A 78 25.77 16.78 -0.05
CA ILE A 78 25.77 18.16 0.47
C ILE A 78 24.37 18.78 0.47
N PRO A 79 23.57 18.72 -0.61
CA PRO A 79 22.22 19.29 -0.63
C PRO A 79 21.29 18.65 0.41
N ILE A 80 21.34 17.32 0.54
CA ILE A 80 20.53 16.58 1.53
C ILE A 80 20.97 16.92 2.95
N TRP A 81 22.28 16.98 3.20
CA TRP A 81 22.81 17.35 4.51
C TRP A 81 22.43 18.79 4.90
N LEU A 82 22.51 19.73 3.95
CA LEU A 82 22.08 21.11 4.16
C LEU A 82 20.58 21.18 4.47
N GLN A 83 19.76 20.42 3.75
CA GLN A 83 18.33 20.31 4.02
C GLN A 83 18.06 19.75 5.41
N LEU A 84 18.75 18.70 5.84
CA LEU A 84 18.62 18.14 7.18
C LEU A 84 19.00 19.14 8.29
N ARG A 85 19.96 20.04 8.01
CA ARG A 85 20.36 21.12 8.94
C ARG A 85 19.35 22.26 9.01
N LEU A 86 18.72 22.60 7.89
CA LEU A 86 17.77 23.69 7.78
C LEU A 86 16.34 23.28 8.15
N ALA A 87 15.99 22.01 7.99
CA ALA A 87 14.67 21.49 8.30
C ALA A 87 14.45 21.44 9.81
N ARG A 88 13.31 21.95 10.27
CA ARG A 88 12.88 21.85 11.68
C ARG A 88 12.56 20.42 12.12
N SER A 89 12.31 19.52 11.17
CA SER A 89 12.04 18.11 11.42
C SER A 89 12.70 17.24 10.35
N VAL A 90 13.33 16.15 10.79
CA VAL A 90 13.91 15.15 9.90
C VAL A 90 12.81 14.20 9.47
N ASN A 91 12.46 14.22 8.18
CA ASN A 91 11.53 13.26 7.63
C ASN A 91 12.23 11.91 7.43
N LEU A 92 11.65 10.82 7.95
CA LEU A 92 12.12 9.45 7.71
C LEU A 92 12.33 9.14 6.22
N PHE A 93 11.55 9.78 5.35
CA PHE A 93 11.71 9.71 3.91
C PHE A 93 13.10 10.18 3.46
N THR A 94 13.54 11.36 3.90
CA THR A 94 14.86 11.94 3.57
C THR A 94 16.00 11.02 4.03
N LEU A 95 15.90 10.47 5.24
CA LEU A 95 16.87 9.49 5.75
C LEU A 95 16.87 8.20 4.93
N SER A 96 15.70 7.74 4.49
CA SER A 96 15.56 6.54 3.66
C SER A 96 16.18 6.73 2.28
N VAL A 97 15.96 7.90 1.66
CA VAL A 97 16.61 8.30 0.40
C VAL A 97 18.11 8.29 0.57
N LEU A 98 18.63 8.96 1.60
CA LEU A 98 20.06 8.98 1.92
C LEU A 98 20.63 7.56 2.09
N ALA A 99 19.94 6.72 2.87
CA ALA A 99 20.40 5.38 3.22
C ALA A 99 20.36 4.39 2.05
N CYS A 100 19.42 4.50 1.11
CA CYS A 100 19.27 3.54 0.00
C CYS A 100 19.93 4.04 -1.29
N HIS A 101 19.74 5.33 -1.60
CA HIS A 101 20.16 5.91 -2.87
C HIS A 101 21.68 6.03 -2.94
N THR A 102 22.36 6.31 -1.83
CA THR A 102 23.83 6.36 -1.77
C THR A 102 24.49 5.09 -2.32
N PHE A 103 24.04 3.91 -1.89
CA PHE A 103 24.58 2.64 -2.39
C PHE A 103 24.24 2.40 -3.86
N THR A 104 23.06 2.84 -4.30
CA THR A 104 22.66 2.75 -5.71
C THR A 104 23.53 3.64 -6.59
N ILE A 105 23.81 4.88 -6.16
CA ILE A 105 24.75 5.80 -6.83
C ILE A 105 26.14 5.17 -6.92
N VAL A 106 26.64 4.57 -5.84
CA VAL A 106 27.95 3.91 -5.84
C VAL A 106 27.99 2.78 -6.87
N LEU A 107 26.93 1.96 -6.96
CA LEU A 107 26.83 0.90 -7.97
C LEU A 107 26.82 1.48 -9.39
N VAL A 108 25.98 2.49 -9.65
CA VAL A 108 25.88 3.14 -10.97
C VAL A 108 27.21 3.77 -11.38
N TYR A 109 27.89 4.46 -10.47
CA TYR A 109 29.23 5.00 -10.68
C TYR A 109 30.23 3.89 -11.04
N SER A 110 30.23 2.80 -10.27
CA SER A 110 31.15 1.66 -10.47
C SER A 110 30.98 1.02 -11.82
N VAL A 111 29.72 0.80 -12.24
CA VAL A 111 29.39 0.26 -13.56
C VAL A 111 29.81 1.23 -14.65
N ALA A 112 29.55 2.52 -14.51
CA ALA A 112 29.94 3.53 -15.49
C ALA A 112 31.46 3.63 -15.64
N PHE A 113 32.19 3.57 -14.53
CA PHE A 113 33.65 3.53 -14.50
C PHE A 113 34.19 2.29 -15.23
N PHE A 114 33.62 1.11 -14.95
CA PHE A 114 33.93 -0.14 -15.63
C PHE A 114 33.68 -0.06 -17.15
N LEU A 115 32.50 0.40 -17.56
CA LEU A 115 32.15 0.53 -18.98
C LEU A 115 33.03 1.56 -19.70
N GLY A 116 33.44 2.62 -19.02
CA GLY A 116 34.44 3.55 -19.54
C GLY A 116 35.80 2.88 -19.79
N CYS A 117 36.26 2.03 -18.87
CA CYS A 117 37.49 1.24 -19.04
C CYS A 117 37.39 0.21 -20.18
N LEU A 118 36.22 -0.42 -20.33
CA LEU A 118 35.98 -1.49 -21.29
C LEU A 118 35.75 -0.97 -22.73
N VAL A 119 34.99 0.12 -22.89
CA VAL A 119 34.60 0.65 -24.22
C VAL A 119 35.59 1.69 -24.74
N ARG A 120 36.17 2.52 -23.84
CA ARG A 120 37.16 3.58 -24.14
C ARG A 120 36.74 4.62 -25.18
N ARG A 121 35.45 4.71 -25.46
CA ARG A 121 34.84 5.75 -26.29
C ARG A 121 33.76 6.40 -25.45
N ALA A 122 34.03 7.64 -25.01
CA ALA A 122 33.23 8.31 -23.99
C ALA A 122 31.72 8.32 -24.29
N ALA A 123 31.33 8.67 -25.53
CA ALA A 123 29.91 8.70 -25.91
C ALA A 123 29.24 7.32 -25.84
N GLN A 124 29.89 6.28 -26.37
CA GLN A 124 29.33 4.91 -26.37
C GLN A 124 29.27 4.33 -24.95
N ALA A 125 30.33 4.55 -24.16
CA ALA A 125 30.37 4.16 -22.77
C ALA A 125 29.27 4.84 -21.95
N ALA A 126 29.04 6.14 -22.17
CA ALA A 126 27.97 6.90 -21.51
C ALA A 126 26.58 6.36 -21.86
N ILE A 127 26.29 6.12 -23.15
CA ILE A 127 24.98 5.57 -23.58
C ILE A 127 24.72 4.20 -22.93
N LEU A 128 25.72 3.31 -22.97
CA LEU A 128 25.59 1.98 -22.36
C LEU A 128 25.43 2.07 -20.83
N SER A 129 26.14 2.99 -20.19
CA SER A 129 26.03 3.23 -18.75
C SER A 129 24.68 3.80 -18.35
N VAL A 130 24.09 4.71 -19.16
CA VAL A 130 22.72 5.20 -18.97
C VAL A 130 21.74 4.05 -19.05
N ALA A 131 21.86 3.18 -20.06
CA ALA A 131 20.98 2.03 -20.18
C ALA A 131 21.06 1.10 -18.96
N VAL A 132 22.27 0.67 -18.57
CA VAL A 132 22.44 -0.20 -17.40
C VAL A 132 21.98 0.50 -16.12
N GLY A 133 22.24 1.79 -15.97
CA GLY A 133 21.72 2.61 -14.88
C GLY A 133 20.18 2.56 -14.81
N LEU A 134 19.50 2.76 -15.93
CA LEU A 134 18.04 2.64 -16.01
C LEU A 134 17.55 1.23 -15.65
N PHE A 135 18.25 0.17 -16.07
CA PHE A 135 17.93 -1.18 -15.61
C PHE A 135 18.09 -1.35 -14.10
N ILE A 136 19.15 -0.80 -13.50
CA ILE A 136 19.35 -0.84 -12.03
C ILE A 136 18.17 -0.17 -11.30
N TYR A 137 17.67 0.96 -11.80
CA TYR A 137 16.54 1.68 -11.18
C TYR A 137 15.18 1.01 -11.43
N PHE A 138 14.89 0.63 -12.67
CA PHE A 138 13.53 0.30 -13.10
C PHE A 138 13.25 -1.20 -13.24
N LEU A 139 14.28 -2.03 -13.46
CA LEU A 139 14.07 -3.48 -13.55
C LEU A 139 13.46 -4.05 -12.25
N PRO A 140 13.90 -3.65 -11.03
CA PRO A 140 13.27 -4.11 -9.79
C PRO A 140 11.80 -3.70 -9.61
N ILE A 141 11.36 -2.63 -10.28
CA ILE A 141 9.96 -2.18 -10.25
C ILE A 141 9.11 -3.10 -11.14
N LEU A 142 9.66 -3.54 -12.26
CA LEU A 142 8.98 -4.40 -13.22
C LEU A 142 9.08 -5.90 -12.88
N ALA A 143 10.10 -6.30 -12.12
CA ALA A 143 10.40 -7.69 -11.78
C ALA A 143 10.29 -7.91 -10.26
N PRO A 144 9.22 -8.53 -9.75
CA PRO A 144 8.90 -8.61 -8.31
C PRO A 144 9.88 -9.45 -7.51
N PRO A 145 10.40 -10.56 -8.06
CA PRO A 145 11.48 -11.28 -7.40
C PRO A 145 12.70 -10.39 -7.14
N LEU A 146 12.86 -9.28 -7.88
CA LEU A 146 13.91 -8.29 -7.68
C LEU A 146 13.46 -7.08 -6.86
N GLY A 147 12.19 -7.02 -6.43
CA GLY A 147 11.64 -5.85 -5.74
C GLY A 147 12.38 -5.48 -4.46
N TRP A 148 13.03 -6.44 -3.79
CA TRP A 148 13.90 -6.22 -2.63
C TRP A 148 15.23 -5.53 -2.96
N VAL A 149 15.67 -5.58 -4.23
CA VAL A 149 16.85 -4.86 -4.77
C VAL A 149 16.46 -3.44 -5.23
N GLY A 150 15.17 -3.15 -5.34
CA GLY A 150 14.69 -1.87 -5.86
C GLY A 150 14.85 -0.73 -4.86
N VAL A 151 15.66 0.26 -5.22
CA VAL A 151 15.89 1.45 -4.38
C VAL A 151 14.58 2.18 -4.05
N ILE A 152 13.67 2.32 -5.01
CA ILE A 152 12.37 2.99 -4.81
C ILE A 152 11.48 2.18 -3.86
N ASN A 153 11.42 0.86 -4.04
CA ASN A 153 10.65 -0.03 -3.15
C ASN A 153 11.20 -0.01 -1.72
N LEU A 154 12.52 0.05 -1.54
CA LEU A 154 13.14 0.06 -0.23
C LEU A 154 12.99 1.42 0.46
N ILE A 155 13.13 2.53 -0.27
CA ILE A 155 12.82 3.88 0.23
C ILE A 155 11.36 3.93 0.68
N ASP A 156 10.43 3.43 -0.14
CA ASP A 156 9.00 3.33 0.20
C ASP A 156 8.81 2.54 1.51
N ARG A 157 9.40 1.34 1.62
CA ARG A 157 9.33 0.51 2.83
C ARG A 157 9.91 1.19 4.08
N LEU A 158 11.11 1.77 4.00
CA LEU A 158 11.75 2.43 5.15
C LEU A 158 11.02 3.72 5.55
N SER A 159 10.54 4.49 4.58
CA SER A 159 9.80 5.74 4.84
C SER A 159 8.46 5.53 5.53
N ARG A 160 7.94 4.29 5.51
CA ARG A 160 6.73 3.86 6.22
C ARG A 160 6.99 3.42 7.67
N GLY A 161 8.19 3.65 8.19
CA GLY A 161 8.52 3.24 9.57
C GLY A 161 8.78 1.75 9.73
N GLY A 162 9.02 1.03 8.62
CA GLY A 162 9.63 -0.30 8.72
C GLY A 162 10.92 -0.17 9.52
N PRO A 163 11.18 -1.04 10.52
CA PRO A 163 12.34 -0.88 11.37
C PRO A 163 13.58 -0.82 10.50
N LEU A 164 14.31 0.31 10.57
CA LEU A 164 15.64 0.48 9.97
C LEU A 164 16.58 -0.68 10.36
N ILE A 165 16.25 -1.36 11.46
CA ILE A 165 16.99 -2.47 12.08
C ILE A 165 16.45 -3.85 11.66
N SER A 166 15.39 -3.96 10.85
CA SER A 166 15.15 -5.23 10.14
C SER A 166 16.26 -5.40 9.11
N TRP A 167 17.38 -5.96 9.57
CA TRP A 167 18.60 -6.17 8.81
C TRP A 167 18.37 -6.96 7.53
N ASP A 168 17.26 -7.70 7.46
CA ASP A 168 17.06 -8.67 6.41
C ASP A 168 16.81 -8.03 5.02
N PRO A 169 15.78 -7.20 4.77
CA PRO A 169 15.59 -6.57 3.46
C PRO A 169 16.65 -5.49 3.15
N TYR A 170 16.97 -4.63 4.11
CA TYR A 170 17.94 -3.54 3.89
C TYR A 170 19.37 -4.06 3.76
N GLY A 171 19.78 -5.00 4.61
CA GLY A 171 21.10 -5.62 4.55
C GLY A 171 21.33 -6.39 3.26
N ARG A 172 20.35 -7.19 2.79
CA ARG A 172 20.43 -7.85 1.48
C ARG A 172 20.60 -6.84 0.35
N PHE A 173 19.84 -5.75 0.36
CA PHE A 173 19.98 -4.68 -0.62
C PHE A 173 21.39 -4.07 -0.61
N VAL A 174 21.89 -3.66 0.56
CA VAL A 174 23.23 -3.06 0.70
C VAL A 174 24.31 -4.04 0.25
N MET A 175 24.23 -5.30 0.67
CA MET A 175 25.16 -6.35 0.24
C MET A 175 25.17 -6.52 -1.28
N MET A 176 24.00 -6.53 -1.92
CA MET A 176 23.90 -6.66 -3.38
C MET A 176 24.51 -5.44 -4.10
N MET A 177 24.23 -4.22 -3.64
CA MET A 177 24.81 -2.99 -4.22
C MET A 177 26.33 -2.95 -4.07
N CYS A 178 26.84 -3.30 -2.88
CA CYS A 178 28.27 -3.37 -2.61
C CYS A 178 28.96 -4.48 -3.43
N ALA A 179 28.37 -5.68 -3.49
CA ALA A 179 28.88 -6.79 -4.28
C ALA A 179 28.93 -6.46 -5.78
N GLY A 180 27.88 -5.82 -6.31
CA GLY A 180 27.86 -5.33 -7.68
C GLY A 180 28.93 -4.27 -7.95
N SER A 181 29.13 -3.34 -7.01
CA SER A 181 30.15 -2.29 -7.12
C SER A 181 31.57 -2.86 -7.13
N LEU A 182 31.86 -3.78 -6.22
CA LEU A 182 33.15 -4.49 -6.15
C LEU A 182 33.40 -5.33 -7.41
N SER A 183 32.37 -6.00 -7.92
CA SER A 183 32.45 -6.79 -9.15
C SER A 183 32.77 -5.91 -10.36
N ALA A 184 32.12 -4.74 -10.48
CA ALA A 184 32.40 -3.78 -11.55
C ALA A 184 33.85 -3.24 -11.46
N LEU A 185 34.33 -2.92 -10.26
CA LEU A 185 35.72 -2.46 -10.06
C LEU A 185 36.74 -3.56 -10.40
N ALA A 186 36.49 -4.80 -10.00
CA ALA A 186 37.30 -5.95 -10.38
C ALA A 186 37.31 -6.14 -11.91
N GLY A 187 36.13 -6.03 -12.54
CA GLY A 187 35.98 -6.03 -14.00
C GLY A 187 36.78 -4.92 -14.67
N ALA A 188 36.79 -3.71 -14.11
CA ALA A 188 37.56 -2.57 -14.64
C ALA A 188 39.06 -2.85 -14.60
N ARG A 189 39.54 -3.42 -13.48
CA ARG A 189 40.93 -3.85 -13.32
C ARG A 189 41.31 -4.88 -14.37
N VAL A 190 40.49 -5.91 -14.56
CA VAL A 190 40.74 -6.97 -15.56
C VAL A 190 40.73 -6.39 -16.97
N ALA A 191 39.75 -5.55 -17.28
CA ALA A 191 39.61 -4.96 -18.60
C ALA A 191 40.81 -4.09 -19.01
N VAL A 192 41.34 -3.28 -18.08
CA VAL A 192 42.55 -2.49 -18.38
C VAL A 192 43.81 -3.37 -18.37
N GLY A 193 43.94 -4.27 -17.40
CA GLY A 193 45.13 -5.11 -17.25
C GLY A 193 45.33 -6.13 -18.39
N ARG A 194 44.24 -6.61 -18.99
CA ARG A 194 44.26 -7.54 -20.14
C ARG A 194 43.99 -6.85 -21.48
N ASP A 195 43.96 -5.53 -21.49
CA ASP A 195 43.58 -4.70 -22.63
C ASP A 195 42.29 -5.13 -23.34
N TRP A 196 41.30 -5.61 -22.57
CA TRP A 196 40.00 -5.96 -23.15
C TRP A 196 39.30 -4.70 -23.65
N ARG A 197 38.74 -4.80 -24.85
CA ARG A 197 38.02 -3.71 -25.51
C ARG A 197 36.73 -4.24 -26.07
N LEU A 198 35.62 -3.71 -25.58
CA LEU A 198 34.31 -3.97 -26.19
C LEU A 198 34.13 -3.02 -27.38
N GLN A 199 34.12 -3.58 -28.59
CA GLN A 199 33.76 -2.82 -29.77
C GLN A 199 32.25 -2.67 -29.82
N VAL A 200 31.77 -1.49 -29.40
CA VAL A 200 30.36 -1.15 -29.49
C VAL A 200 30.10 -0.64 -30.91
N ASP A 201 29.49 -1.48 -31.73
CA ASP A 201 28.99 -1.06 -33.04
C ASP A 201 27.65 -0.32 -32.89
N LYS A 202 27.13 0.19 -34.02
CA LYS A 202 25.82 0.88 -34.01
C LYS A 202 24.69 -0.06 -33.59
N LYS A 203 24.76 -1.36 -33.91
CA LYS A 203 23.71 -2.34 -33.59
C LYS A 203 23.56 -2.51 -32.08
N VAL A 204 24.66 -2.67 -31.34
CA VAL A 204 24.63 -2.80 -29.88
C VAL A 204 23.99 -1.56 -29.24
N VAL A 205 24.33 -0.35 -29.72
CA VAL A 205 23.70 0.89 -29.23
C VAL A 205 22.19 0.87 -29.48
N PHE A 206 21.76 0.53 -30.70
CA PHE A 206 20.33 0.49 -31.04
C PHE A 206 19.56 -0.57 -30.25
N VAL A 207 20.11 -1.77 -30.08
CA VAL A 207 19.48 -2.84 -29.28
C VAL A 207 19.36 -2.40 -27.82
N THR A 208 20.41 -1.79 -27.27
CA THR A 208 20.41 -1.29 -25.90
C THR A 208 19.36 -0.19 -25.70
N LEU A 209 19.30 0.78 -26.62
CA LEU A 209 18.27 1.83 -26.60
C LEU A 209 16.86 1.24 -26.76
N GLY A 210 16.67 0.29 -27.67
CA GLY A 210 15.40 -0.41 -27.85
C GLY A 210 14.94 -1.13 -26.59
N ALA A 211 15.86 -1.81 -25.90
CA ALA A 211 15.57 -2.47 -24.62
C ALA A 211 15.19 -1.44 -23.52
N VAL A 212 15.86 -0.29 -23.47
CA VAL A 212 15.49 0.81 -22.57
C VAL A 212 14.11 1.39 -22.91
N PHE A 213 13.82 1.64 -24.18
CA PHE A 213 12.50 2.12 -24.60
C PHE A 213 11.40 1.11 -24.29
N LEU A 214 11.67 -0.19 -24.45
CA LEU A 214 10.74 -1.25 -24.05
C LEU A 214 10.55 -1.28 -22.54
N LEU A 215 11.63 -1.17 -21.76
CA LEU A 215 11.59 -1.09 -20.29
C LEU A 215 10.73 0.09 -19.84
N LEU A 216 11.02 1.30 -20.33
CA LEU A 216 10.26 2.50 -20.04
C LEU A 216 8.82 2.38 -20.55
N GLY A 217 8.62 1.82 -21.73
CA GLY A 217 7.31 1.53 -22.29
C GLY A 217 6.48 0.59 -21.42
N CYS A 218 7.08 -0.44 -20.82
CA CYS A 218 6.41 -1.31 -19.85
C CYS A 218 6.04 -0.55 -18.55
N VAL A 219 6.94 0.30 -18.04
CA VAL A 219 6.65 1.15 -16.86
C VAL A 219 5.50 2.13 -17.17
N THR A 220 5.50 2.76 -18.34
CA THR A 220 4.45 3.71 -18.73
C THR A 220 3.15 3.00 -19.08
N ALA A 221 3.19 1.87 -19.78
CA ALA A 221 2.01 1.07 -20.09
C ALA A 221 1.30 0.60 -18.81
N PHE A 222 2.01 0.43 -17.71
CA PHE A 222 1.41 0.19 -16.40
C PHE A 222 0.58 1.38 -15.90
N GLN A 223 1.09 2.61 -16.05
CA GLN A 223 0.32 3.82 -15.73
C GLN A 223 -0.92 3.98 -16.64
N VAL A 224 -0.80 3.53 -17.90
CA VAL A 224 -1.87 3.58 -18.91
C VAL A 224 -2.84 2.39 -18.82
N GLY A 225 -2.50 1.32 -18.08
CA GLY A 225 -3.35 0.15 -17.86
C GLY A 225 -4.62 0.43 -17.04
N THR A 226 -4.79 1.66 -16.58
CA THR A 226 -6.03 2.16 -15.99
C THR A 226 -7.10 2.27 -17.07
N ASN A 227 -7.99 1.27 -17.14
CA ASN A 227 -9.16 1.30 -18.03
C ASN A 227 -10.43 1.80 -17.32
N LEU A 228 -10.41 1.89 -15.98
CA LEU A 228 -11.45 2.58 -15.21
C LEU A 228 -11.20 4.08 -15.24
N THR A 229 -12.18 4.83 -15.73
CA THR A 229 -12.06 6.28 -15.84
C THR A 229 -12.42 6.93 -14.50
N CYS A 230 -11.51 7.70 -13.92
CA CYS A 230 -11.83 8.60 -12.81
C CYS A 230 -12.60 9.79 -13.37
N VAL A 231 -13.91 9.83 -13.09
CA VAL A 231 -14.82 10.89 -13.54
C VAL A 231 -14.61 12.14 -12.70
N GLU A 232 -14.31 11.97 -11.42
CA GLU A 232 -14.14 13.06 -10.48
C GLU A 232 -13.20 12.69 -9.34
N SER A 233 -12.43 13.66 -8.86
CA SER A 233 -11.58 13.52 -7.67
C SER A 233 -11.81 14.71 -6.76
N ILE A 234 -12.24 14.44 -5.54
CA ILE A 234 -12.68 15.45 -4.56
C ILE A 234 -11.68 15.46 -3.41
N GLU A 235 -11.11 16.62 -3.11
CA GLU A 235 -10.20 16.76 -1.96
C GLU A 235 -10.95 16.56 -0.65
N VAL A 236 -10.39 15.73 0.22
CA VAL A 236 -10.92 15.47 1.56
C VAL A 236 -10.27 16.46 2.52
N ASN A 237 -10.55 17.76 2.32
CA ASN A 237 -10.06 18.87 3.15
C ASN A 237 -11.27 19.64 3.71
N PRO A 238 -11.79 19.25 4.89
CA PRO A 238 -12.94 19.92 5.47
C PRO A 238 -12.60 21.34 5.98
N PRO A 239 -13.60 22.24 6.02
CA PRO A 239 -13.40 23.69 6.08
C PRO A 239 -12.82 24.29 7.38
N ASN A 240 -12.48 23.50 8.40
CA ASN A 240 -12.25 23.99 9.77
C ASN A 240 -10.86 23.68 10.39
N ARG A 241 -9.77 23.48 9.62
CA ARG A 241 -8.46 23.17 10.26
C ARG A 241 -7.21 23.82 9.68
N SER A 242 -6.25 23.93 10.60
CA SER A 242 -4.87 24.40 10.47
C SER A 242 -4.08 23.57 9.45
N ALA A 243 -3.46 24.26 8.50
CA ALA A 243 -2.69 23.68 7.41
C ALA A 243 -1.58 22.73 7.91
N GLY A 244 -1.68 21.43 7.63
CA GLY A 244 -0.54 20.51 7.82
C GLY A 244 -0.82 19.01 7.91
N ALA A 245 -1.98 18.57 8.41
CA ALA A 245 -2.28 17.14 8.55
C ALA A 245 -3.09 16.61 7.35
N SER A 246 -2.49 15.71 6.57
CA SER A 246 -3.18 15.04 5.45
C SER A 246 -4.21 14.05 6.01
N ARG A 247 -5.50 14.30 5.77
CA ARG A 247 -6.55 13.30 6.02
C ARG A 247 -6.51 12.22 4.95
N SER A 248 -6.82 10.99 5.32
CA SER A 248 -7.11 9.90 4.39
C SER A 248 -8.44 9.25 4.77
N VAL A 249 -9.19 8.81 3.76
CA VAL A 249 -10.42 8.05 3.94
C VAL A 249 -10.02 6.61 4.26
N SER A 250 -10.32 6.20 5.48
CA SER A 250 -10.11 4.83 5.95
C SER A 250 -11.31 3.93 5.68
N ARG A 251 -12.53 4.51 5.66
CA ARG A 251 -13.76 3.78 5.35
C ARG A 251 -14.78 4.66 4.64
N ILE A 252 -15.57 4.05 3.78
CA ILE A 252 -16.70 4.64 3.09
C ILE A 252 -17.93 3.79 3.41
N VAL A 253 -18.97 4.43 3.94
CA VAL A 253 -20.29 3.82 4.07
C VAL A 253 -21.26 4.62 3.22
N THR A 254 -22.02 3.93 2.37
CA THR A 254 -22.87 4.58 1.35
C THR A 254 -24.30 4.08 1.39
N SER A 255 -25.24 4.98 1.16
CA SER A 255 -26.63 4.69 0.80
C SER A 255 -26.96 5.51 -0.44
N GLY A 256 -26.86 4.89 -1.62
CA GLY A 256 -27.00 5.58 -2.90
C GLY A 256 -25.90 6.63 -3.10
N SER A 257 -26.27 7.87 -3.42
CA SER A 257 -25.33 8.98 -3.66
C SER A 257 -24.86 9.70 -2.39
N ARG A 258 -25.31 9.25 -1.21
CA ARG A 258 -25.00 9.85 0.10
C ARG A 258 -24.28 8.85 0.96
N GLY A 259 -23.56 9.33 1.96
CA GLY A 259 -22.89 8.45 2.89
C GLY A 259 -22.07 9.19 3.92
N VAL A 260 -21.16 8.46 4.55
CA VAL A 260 -20.21 8.99 5.52
C VAL A 260 -18.83 8.40 5.24
N LEU A 261 -17.83 9.26 5.35
CA LEU A 261 -16.43 8.92 5.31
C LEU A 261 -15.93 8.80 6.75
N VAL A 262 -15.20 7.73 7.03
CA VAL A 262 -14.36 7.64 8.23
C VAL A 262 -12.99 8.15 7.85
N LEU A 263 -12.65 9.33 8.34
CA LEU A 263 -11.40 10.01 8.09
C LEU A 263 -10.39 9.68 9.18
N ASN A 264 -9.14 9.51 8.77
CA ASN A 264 -8.02 9.38 9.66
C ASN A 264 -7.00 10.48 9.33
N ASN A 265 -6.40 11.11 10.35
CA ASN A 265 -5.29 12.07 10.17
C ASN A 265 -3.94 11.40 9.90
N GLN A 266 -3.87 10.07 9.96
CA GLN A 266 -2.66 9.35 9.61
C GLN A 266 -2.51 9.23 8.10
N LEU A 267 -1.46 9.88 7.59
CA LEU A 267 -0.56 9.19 6.67
C LEU A 267 0.06 7.99 7.41
N PRO A 268 0.37 6.86 6.75
CA PRO A 268 0.77 5.61 7.40
C PRO A 268 2.12 5.77 8.10
N ARG A 269 2.17 6.30 9.33
CA ARG A 269 3.43 6.61 10.03
C ARG A 269 3.32 6.46 11.54
N TYR A 270 4.18 5.54 12.00
CA TYR A 270 4.59 5.11 13.33
C TYR A 270 4.94 6.20 14.39
N ILE A 271 4.16 7.27 14.55
CA ILE A 271 4.21 8.06 15.78
C ILE A 271 2.89 7.83 16.54
N PRO A 272 2.92 7.16 17.70
CA PRO A 272 1.71 6.71 18.39
C PRO A 272 0.82 7.82 18.97
N ALA A 273 1.16 9.10 18.86
CA ALA A 273 0.61 10.07 19.81
C ALA A 273 -0.80 10.59 19.49
N ASP A 274 -1.26 10.65 18.23
CA ASP A 274 -2.53 11.31 17.93
C ASP A 274 -3.22 10.73 16.67
N VAL A 275 -3.80 9.53 16.74
CA VAL A 275 -4.75 9.07 15.70
C VAL A 275 -6.08 9.77 15.94
N HIS A 276 -6.35 10.85 15.21
CA HIS A 276 -7.67 11.47 15.21
C HIS A 276 -8.54 10.81 14.16
N LEU A 277 -9.53 10.06 14.61
CA LEU A 277 -10.60 9.60 13.74
C LEU A 277 -11.67 10.68 13.64
N ALA A 278 -12.25 10.81 12.46
CA ALA A 278 -13.39 11.68 12.28
C ALA A 278 -14.43 11.08 11.36
N LEU A 279 -15.69 11.42 11.61
CA LEU A 279 -16.80 11.12 10.69
C LEU A 279 -17.11 12.37 9.89
N CYS A 280 -17.24 12.21 8.57
CA CYS A 280 -17.59 13.28 7.66
C CYS A 280 -18.66 12.78 6.67
N GLY A 281 -19.87 13.30 6.78
CA GLY A 281 -20.94 13.01 5.84
C GLY A 281 -20.63 13.56 4.45
N PHE A 282 -21.12 12.87 3.42
CA PHE A 282 -21.01 13.33 2.04
C PHE A 282 -22.30 13.18 1.25
N ASP A 283 -22.51 14.07 0.27
CA ASP A 283 -23.61 14.00 -0.70
C ASP A 283 -23.10 14.31 -2.12
N LEU A 284 -23.09 13.29 -2.99
CA LEU A 284 -22.67 13.39 -4.38
C LEU A 284 -23.75 13.93 -5.31
N SER A 285 -25.00 14.03 -4.84
CA SER A 285 -26.10 14.62 -5.61
C SER A 285 -26.15 16.15 -5.51
N ALA A 286 -25.55 16.71 -4.46
CA ALA A 286 -25.58 18.14 -4.21
C ALA A 286 -24.50 18.89 -5.03
N PRO A 287 -24.86 19.98 -5.75
CA PRO A 287 -23.87 20.89 -6.29
C PRO A 287 -23.20 21.69 -5.17
N GLY A 288 -21.87 21.81 -5.16
CA GLY A 288 -21.14 22.65 -4.21
C GLY A 288 -20.55 21.90 -3.00
N ARG A 289 -20.85 22.34 -1.77
CA ARG A 289 -20.23 21.84 -0.51
C ARG A 289 -20.74 20.43 -0.21
N ARG A 290 -20.00 19.41 -0.71
CA ARG A 290 -20.40 18.00 -0.64
C ARG A 290 -20.09 17.29 0.67
N PHE A 291 -19.39 17.94 1.58
CA PHE A 291 -18.98 17.36 2.87
C PHE A 291 -19.58 18.12 4.05
N SER A 292 -20.01 17.38 5.07
CA SER A 292 -20.45 17.94 6.36
C SER A 292 -19.28 18.39 7.23
N SER A 293 -19.56 18.95 8.41
CA SER A 293 -18.56 19.10 9.46
C SER A 293 -18.02 17.74 9.90
N GLU A 294 -16.78 17.73 10.41
CA GLU A 294 -16.16 16.55 11.01
C GLU A 294 -16.65 16.38 12.46
N ILE A 295 -17.04 15.17 12.84
CA ILE A 295 -17.05 14.76 14.26
C ILE A 295 -15.70 14.17 14.57
N GLY A 296 -14.95 14.72 15.54
CA GLY A 296 -13.84 13.98 16.13
C GLY A 296 -14.38 12.80 16.93
N LEU A 297 -14.05 11.59 16.52
CA LEU A 297 -14.14 10.43 17.40
C LEU A 297 -12.88 10.52 18.27
N ASN A 298 -13.03 11.06 19.49
CA ASN A 298 -11.94 11.01 20.47
C ASN A 298 -11.67 9.54 20.75
N VAL A 299 -10.55 9.06 20.24
CA VAL A 299 -10.02 7.77 20.64
C VAL A 299 -8.63 8.05 21.17
N ASP A 300 -8.48 7.92 22.48
CA ASP A 300 -7.20 8.06 23.16
C ASP A 300 -6.36 6.82 22.81
N TYR A 301 -5.75 6.82 21.61
CA TYR A 301 -4.82 5.79 21.17
C TYR A 301 -3.40 6.34 21.28
N GLU A 302 -2.75 6.22 22.45
CA GLU A 302 -1.35 6.63 22.59
C GLU A 302 -0.35 5.47 22.40
N TYR A 303 -0.80 4.20 22.22
CA TYR A 303 0.14 3.07 22.28
C TYR A 303 0.01 1.92 21.26
N TRP A 304 -0.92 1.99 20.30
CA TRP A 304 -1.14 0.88 19.35
C TRP A 304 -0.62 1.21 17.95
N GLY A 305 0.34 0.43 17.46
CA GLY A 305 0.97 0.62 16.15
C GLY A 305 -0.01 0.54 14.96
N VAL A 306 0.41 1.14 13.85
CA VAL A 306 -0.28 1.32 12.54
C VAL A 306 -1.01 0.07 11.99
N GLY A 307 -0.64 -1.13 12.43
CA GLY A 307 -1.23 -2.41 11.99
C GLY A 307 -2.70 -2.63 12.37
N ARG A 308 -3.30 -1.73 13.17
CA ARG A 308 -4.63 -1.91 13.78
C ARG A 308 -5.70 -0.92 13.33
N CYS A 309 -5.47 -0.15 12.25
CA CYS A 309 -6.60 0.54 11.58
C CYS A 309 -7.70 -0.43 11.10
N ARG A 310 -7.36 -1.72 10.88
CA ARG A 310 -8.35 -2.78 10.64
C ARG A 310 -9.31 -3.00 11.81
N GLU A 311 -8.91 -2.70 13.06
CA GLU A 311 -9.81 -2.84 14.21
C GLU A 311 -10.98 -1.86 14.16
N LEU A 312 -10.79 -0.73 13.49
CA LEU A 312 -11.84 0.26 13.28
C LEU A 312 -12.89 -0.19 12.27
N GLU A 313 -12.56 -1.11 11.34
CA GLU A 313 -13.54 -1.71 10.43
C GLU A 313 -14.53 -2.60 11.20
N GLY A 314 -14.10 -3.21 12.30
CA GLY A 314 -14.95 -3.94 13.22
C GLY A 314 -15.69 -3.06 14.23
N ALA A 315 -15.24 -1.83 14.47
CA ALA A 315 -15.76 -0.99 15.55
C ALA A 315 -16.90 -0.05 15.15
N LEU A 316 -17.34 -0.06 13.89
CA LEU A 316 -18.28 0.92 13.36
C LEU A 316 -19.32 0.29 12.44
N VAL A 317 -20.58 0.57 12.71
CA VAL A 317 -21.75 -0.09 12.10
C VAL A 317 -22.84 0.92 11.81
N TRP A 318 -23.46 0.81 10.64
CA TRP A 318 -24.57 1.66 10.24
C TRP A 318 -25.89 0.98 10.57
N SER A 319 -26.87 1.78 11.02
CA SER A 319 -28.19 1.25 11.29
C SER A 319 -28.92 0.87 10.01
N GLU A 320 -29.32 -0.41 9.93
CA GLU A 320 -30.23 -0.94 8.91
C GLU A 320 -31.66 -0.42 9.17
N VAL A 321 -32.03 -0.21 10.44
CA VAL A 321 -33.35 0.28 10.86
C VAL A 321 -33.50 1.77 10.59
N ARG A 322 -32.49 2.57 10.92
CA ARG A 322 -32.49 4.04 10.75
C ARG A 322 -31.16 4.50 10.15
N PRO A 323 -31.02 4.58 8.82
CA PRO A 323 -29.75 4.89 8.15
C PRO A 323 -29.08 6.22 8.54
N SER A 324 -29.78 7.09 9.27
CA SER A 324 -29.21 8.28 9.91
C SER A 324 -28.56 8.02 11.28
N ARG A 325 -28.35 6.76 11.65
CA ARG A 325 -27.71 6.33 12.91
C ARG A 325 -26.49 5.47 12.64
N VAL A 326 -25.51 5.70 13.50
CA VAL A 326 -24.20 5.07 13.46
C VAL A 326 -23.87 4.60 14.85
N TYR A 327 -23.41 3.36 14.95
CA TYR A 327 -22.94 2.79 16.19
C TYR A 327 -21.42 2.67 16.11
N PHE A 328 -20.74 3.26 17.09
CA PHE A 328 -19.29 3.26 17.21
C PHE A 328 -18.91 2.64 18.54
N LEU A 329 -18.25 1.48 18.48
CA LEU A 329 -17.65 0.83 19.62
C LEU A 329 -16.33 1.55 19.95
N SER A 330 -16.32 2.27 21.05
CA SER A 330 -15.13 2.90 21.61
C SER A 330 -14.61 2.04 22.76
N THR A 331 -13.33 1.69 22.75
CA THR A 331 -12.65 1.16 23.95
C THR A 331 -11.77 2.27 24.49
N GLY A 332 -11.93 2.65 25.76
CA GLY A 332 -11.03 3.63 26.37
C GLY A 332 -9.59 3.12 26.46
N GLU A 333 -8.67 3.93 26.98
CA GLU A 333 -7.40 3.44 27.53
C GLU A 333 -7.45 3.62 29.06
N LYS A 334 -7.04 2.59 29.81
CA LYS A 334 -6.80 2.71 31.25
C LYS A 334 -5.30 2.63 31.51
N ARG A 335 -4.70 3.72 32.00
CA ARG A 335 -3.29 3.75 32.39
C ARG A 335 -3.13 3.41 33.87
N GLU A 336 -2.37 2.35 34.14
CA GLU A 336 -1.91 2.00 35.50
C GLU A 336 -0.38 1.88 35.48
N GLY A 337 0.31 2.94 35.89
CA GLY A 337 1.77 3.03 35.83
C GLY A 337 2.28 3.08 34.38
N ASN A 338 3.20 2.17 34.03
CA ASN A 338 3.71 2.01 32.66
C ASN A 338 2.88 1.02 31.82
N ALA A 339 1.86 0.37 32.41
CA ALA A 339 0.98 -0.54 31.70
C ALA A 339 -0.24 0.23 31.15
N VAL A 340 -0.53 0.00 29.87
CA VAL A 340 -1.73 0.50 29.20
C VAL A 340 -2.66 -0.69 28.99
N TRP A 341 -3.82 -0.63 29.63
CA TRP A 341 -4.88 -1.62 29.48
C TRP A 341 -5.93 -1.09 28.51
N ARG A 342 -6.64 -2.00 27.83
CA ARG A 342 -7.90 -1.65 27.19
C ARG A 342 -8.83 -1.11 28.27
N GLY A 343 -9.34 0.08 28.05
CA GLY A 343 -10.41 0.66 28.83
C GLY A 343 -11.74 0.08 28.39
N ASP A 344 -12.73 0.33 29.23
CA ASP A 344 -14.06 -0.24 29.13
C ASP A 344 -14.72 0.02 27.75
N PRO A 345 -15.25 -1.01 27.07
CA PRO A 345 -15.97 -0.84 25.83
C PRO A 345 -17.28 -0.07 26.04
N VAL A 346 -17.51 0.94 25.22
CA VAL A 346 -18.72 1.77 25.18
C VAL A 346 -19.24 1.85 23.76
N LEU A 347 -20.50 1.50 23.54
CA LEU A 347 -21.17 1.68 22.27
C LEU A 347 -21.80 3.06 22.18
N LYS A 348 -21.26 3.92 21.32
CA LYS A 348 -21.75 5.27 21.07
C LYS A 348 -22.72 5.27 19.90
N THR A 349 -23.89 5.89 20.06
CA THR A 349 -24.85 6.13 18.99
C THR A 349 -24.70 7.55 18.47
N ILE A 350 -24.49 7.69 17.16
CA ILE A 350 -24.23 8.96 16.50
C ILE A 350 -25.34 9.24 15.49
N ALA A 351 -25.94 10.42 15.57
CA ALA A 351 -26.96 10.92 14.64
C ALA A 351 -26.32 11.67 13.47
N THR A 352 -26.60 11.25 12.24
CA THR A 352 -26.07 11.86 11.00
C THR A 352 -27.05 12.82 10.33
N ASP A 353 -28.29 12.91 10.82
CA ASP A 353 -29.37 13.75 10.29
C ASP A 353 -29.56 15.09 11.03
N THR A 354 -28.83 15.31 12.12
CA THR A 354 -28.84 16.59 12.85
C THR A 354 -28.08 17.63 12.01
N GLY A 355 -28.82 18.56 11.40
CA GLY A 355 -28.44 19.38 10.25
C GLY A 355 -27.28 20.38 10.38
N SER A 356 -26.21 20.08 11.09
CA SER A 356 -24.88 20.69 10.87
C SER A 356 -23.81 20.10 11.76
N ASP A 357 -24.18 19.50 12.89
CA ASP A 357 -23.27 18.80 13.78
C ASP A 357 -23.83 17.41 14.09
N LEU A 358 -23.05 16.48 13.58
CA LEU A 358 -23.20 15.05 13.62
C LEU A 358 -22.93 14.74 15.13
N ALA A 359 -23.88 14.15 15.88
CA ALA A 359 -23.87 14.21 17.37
C ALA A 359 -23.94 12.83 18.03
N VAL A 360 -23.13 12.59 19.07
CA VAL A 360 -23.28 11.42 19.96
C VAL A 360 -24.55 11.66 20.79
N ILE A 361 -25.57 10.83 20.61
CA ILE A 361 -26.89 10.98 21.25
C ILE A 361 -27.13 9.97 22.37
N HIS A 362 -26.36 8.88 22.41
CA HIS A 362 -26.47 7.84 23.44
C HIS A 362 -25.14 7.09 23.60
N GLU A 363 -24.85 6.65 24.81
CA GLU A 363 -23.70 5.78 25.12
C GLU A 363 -24.20 4.60 25.96
N LEU A 364 -23.88 3.38 25.52
CA LEU A 364 -24.20 2.13 26.21
C LEU A 364 -22.89 1.51 26.72
N ASP A 365 -22.76 1.41 28.05
CA ASP A 365 -21.61 0.79 28.70
C ASP A 365 -21.64 -0.74 28.52
N LEU A 366 -20.55 -1.30 27.99
CA LEU A 366 -20.35 -2.72 27.77
C LEU A 366 -19.23 -3.32 28.65
N SER A 367 -18.66 -2.53 29.57
CA SER A 367 -17.57 -2.93 30.49
C SER A 367 -17.78 -4.30 31.14
N SER A 368 -18.99 -4.53 31.66
CA SER A 368 -19.35 -5.75 32.38
C SER A 368 -19.35 -7.03 31.54
N TYR A 369 -19.26 -6.94 30.21
CA TYR A 369 -19.28 -8.10 29.31
C TYR A 369 -17.91 -8.53 28.82
N GLY A 370 -16.85 -7.79 29.18
CA GLY A 370 -15.46 -8.08 28.86
C GLY A 370 -14.93 -7.32 27.64
N ASP A 371 -13.66 -7.58 27.33
CA ASP A 371 -12.97 -6.92 26.22
C ASP A 371 -13.53 -7.42 24.89
N GLY A 372 -14.21 -6.54 24.18
CA GLY A 372 -14.63 -6.82 22.82
C GLY A 372 -13.91 -5.98 21.79
N SER A 373 -14.02 -6.45 20.54
CA SER A 373 -13.24 -5.89 19.43
C SER A 373 -14.04 -5.67 18.17
N GLN A 374 -15.26 -6.19 18.09
CA GLN A 374 -16.05 -6.19 16.86
C GLN A 374 -17.52 -6.01 17.17
N ILE A 375 -18.18 -5.24 16.32
CA ILE A 375 -19.62 -5.09 16.23
C ILE A 375 -20.05 -5.30 14.78
N CYS A 376 -21.23 -5.90 14.59
CA CYS A 376 -21.95 -5.83 13.33
C CYS A 376 -23.45 -5.67 13.60
N GLU A 377 -24.18 -4.97 12.74
CA GLU A 377 -25.64 -4.99 12.76
C GLU A 377 -26.14 -6.06 11.81
N TYR A 378 -27.18 -6.75 12.24
CA TYR A 378 -27.91 -7.70 11.45
C TYR A 378 -29.35 -7.82 11.96
N LYS A 379 -30.33 -7.60 11.07
CA LYS A 379 -31.77 -7.74 11.36
C LYS A 379 -32.23 -6.92 12.58
N GLY A 380 -31.75 -5.68 12.68
CA GLY A 380 -32.13 -4.77 13.76
C GLY A 380 -31.57 -5.15 15.14
N ARG A 381 -30.47 -5.92 15.16
CA ARG A 381 -29.67 -6.19 16.36
C ARG A 381 -28.21 -5.92 16.07
N ILE A 382 -27.49 -5.41 17.05
CA ILE A 382 -26.02 -5.33 17.01
C ILE A 382 -25.46 -6.53 17.76
N PHE A 383 -24.47 -7.19 17.17
CA PHE A 383 -23.75 -8.29 17.77
C PHE A 383 -22.35 -7.82 18.12
N PHE A 384 -22.01 -7.83 19.40
CA PHE A 384 -20.72 -7.44 19.94
C PHE A 384 -19.96 -8.69 20.38
N THR A 385 -18.75 -8.90 19.84
CA THR A 385 -17.93 -10.06 20.20
C THR A 385 -16.94 -9.68 21.29
N CYS A 386 -17.00 -10.38 22.42
CA CYS A 386 -16.07 -10.24 23.53
C CYS A 386 -15.28 -11.53 23.76
N ALA A 387 -14.01 -11.36 24.12
CA ALA A 387 -13.12 -12.44 24.49
C ALA A 387 -12.36 -12.04 25.77
N GLU A 388 -12.61 -12.75 26.87
CA GLU A 388 -11.98 -12.45 28.15
C GLU A 388 -10.50 -12.83 28.21
N SER A 389 -10.07 -13.87 27.47
CA SER A 389 -8.66 -14.29 27.44
C SER A 389 -8.30 -15.17 26.23
N LEU A 390 -6.99 -15.31 25.95
CA LEU A 390 -6.46 -16.26 24.96
C LEU A 390 -6.78 -17.70 25.39
N GLY A 391 -7.90 -18.25 24.95
CA GLY A 391 -8.28 -19.65 25.19
C GLY A 391 -9.73 -19.85 25.61
N GLU A 392 -10.43 -18.78 26.00
CA GLU A 392 -11.84 -18.84 26.33
C GLU A 392 -12.74 -18.81 25.09
N ALA A 393 -13.92 -19.41 25.25
CA ALA A 393 -15.01 -19.34 24.31
C ALA A 393 -15.42 -17.88 24.10
N PRO A 394 -15.45 -17.37 22.85
CA PRO A 394 -15.93 -16.02 22.61
C PRO A 394 -17.42 -15.92 23.00
N ARG A 395 -17.78 -14.80 23.61
CA ARG A 395 -19.18 -14.46 23.88
C ARG A 395 -19.67 -13.46 22.85
N ILE A 396 -20.96 -13.52 22.56
CA ILE A 396 -21.63 -12.58 21.68
C ILE A 396 -22.69 -11.87 22.50
N VAL A 397 -22.49 -10.58 22.78
CA VAL A 397 -23.51 -9.74 23.36
C VAL A 397 -24.42 -9.27 22.24
N VAL A 398 -25.70 -9.55 22.37
CA VAL A 398 -26.73 -9.12 21.42
C VAL A 398 -27.38 -7.86 21.98
N ILE A 399 -27.36 -6.80 21.20
CA ILE A 399 -27.86 -5.48 21.55
C ILE A 399 -29.07 -5.20 20.65
N ASP A 400 -30.22 -4.97 21.28
CA ASP A 400 -31.43 -4.57 20.58
C ASP A 400 -31.31 -3.11 20.12
N VAL A 401 -31.56 -2.89 18.83
CA VAL A 401 -31.62 -1.55 18.21
C VAL A 401 -32.98 -1.25 17.59
N SER A 402 -34.03 -1.96 18.02
CA SER A 402 -35.43 -1.63 17.70
C SER A 402 -35.80 -0.19 18.02
N ARG A 403 -35.11 0.42 18.99
CA ARG A 403 -35.04 1.86 19.25
C ARG A 403 -33.65 2.38 18.89
N PRO A 404 -33.43 2.85 17.65
CA PRO A 404 -32.09 3.16 17.15
C PRO A 404 -31.32 4.23 17.95
N ASP A 405 -32.04 5.07 18.69
CA ASP A 405 -31.50 6.19 19.47
C ASP A 405 -31.16 5.76 20.91
N GLU A 406 -31.58 4.58 21.36
CA GLU A 406 -31.34 4.01 22.70
C GLU A 406 -31.09 2.49 22.61
N PRO A 407 -29.94 2.06 22.07
CA PRO A 407 -29.58 0.64 22.06
C PRO A 407 -29.51 0.06 23.48
N ARG A 408 -29.90 -1.21 23.65
CA ARG A 408 -29.85 -1.90 24.96
C ARG A 408 -29.39 -3.34 24.80
N VAL A 409 -28.63 -3.83 25.78
CA VAL A 409 -28.27 -5.26 25.80
C VAL A 409 -29.53 -6.10 25.97
N ALA A 410 -29.74 -7.03 25.04
CA ALA A 410 -30.88 -7.94 25.03
C ALA A 410 -30.52 -9.29 25.65
N GLU A 411 -29.38 -9.86 25.24
CA GLU A 411 -28.91 -11.17 25.70
C GLU A 411 -27.40 -11.31 25.52
N VAL A 412 -26.82 -12.31 26.19
CA VAL A 412 -25.41 -12.71 26.03
C VAL A 412 -25.39 -14.19 25.66
N VAL A 413 -24.79 -14.49 24.52
CA VAL A 413 -24.75 -15.84 23.95
C VAL A 413 -23.32 -16.38 24.08
N GLU A 414 -23.19 -17.56 24.69
CA GLU A 414 -21.93 -18.29 24.71
C GLU A 414 -21.73 -19.05 23.39
N SER A 415 -20.58 -18.85 22.74
CA SER A 415 -20.21 -19.64 21.56
C SER A 415 -19.30 -20.80 22.00
N PRO A 416 -19.65 -22.08 21.75
CA PRO A 416 -18.87 -23.24 22.20
C PRO A 416 -17.47 -23.37 21.56
N GLY A 417 -17.02 -22.38 20.79
CA GLY A 417 -15.69 -22.30 20.20
C GLY A 417 -15.49 -21.01 19.39
N ARG A 418 -14.29 -20.86 18.82
CA ARG A 418 -14.00 -19.79 17.87
C ARG A 418 -14.78 -20.02 16.57
N PHE A 419 -15.66 -19.09 16.23
CA PHE A 419 -16.33 -19.03 14.93
C PHE A 419 -15.50 -18.21 13.94
N GLY A 420 -15.70 -18.46 12.64
CA GLY A 420 -14.98 -17.77 11.57
C GLY A 420 -14.49 -18.68 10.44
N VAL A 421 -13.75 -18.08 9.51
CA VAL A 421 -13.31 -18.75 8.29
C VAL A 421 -12.23 -19.78 8.61
N ARG A 422 -12.47 -21.03 8.19
CA ARG A 422 -11.52 -22.13 8.26
C ARG A 422 -10.88 -22.30 6.88
N SER A 423 -9.56 -22.14 6.83
CA SER A 423 -8.78 -22.30 5.60
C SER A 423 -7.73 -23.39 5.70
N LYS A 424 -7.31 -23.89 4.54
CA LYS A 424 -6.15 -24.75 4.35
C LYS A 424 -5.06 -23.97 3.60
N GLY A 425 -3.81 -24.23 3.96
CA GLY A 425 -2.65 -23.54 3.39
C GLY A 425 -2.20 -22.33 4.21
N ASP A 426 -1.02 -21.81 3.87
CA ASP A 426 -0.48 -20.59 4.47
C ASP A 426 -1.22 -19.37 3.93
N THR A 427 -1.64 -18.46 4.81
CA THR A 427 -2.40 -17.24 4.48
C THR A 427 -1.61 -16.28 3.59
N HIS A 428 -0.29 -16.46 3.49
CA HIS A 428 0.61 -15.67 2.67
C HIS A 428 0.94 -16.29 1.30
N GLU A 429 0.53 -17.53 1.02
CA GLU A 429 0.82 -18.20 -0.23
C GLU A 429 -0.27 -18.01 -1.28
N ALA A 430 0.09 -18.20 -2.55
CA ALA A 430 -0.81 -18.00 -3.68
C ALA A 430 -1.98 -19.00 -3.71
N ASP A 431 -2.00 -20.02 -2.85
CA ASP A 431 -2.97 -21.13 -2.87
C ASP A 431 -3.86 -21.16 -1.61
N TYR A 432 -4.35 -19.99 -1.20
CA TYR A 432 -5.35 -19.91 -0.13
C TYR A 432 -6.63 -20.67 -0.50
N GLU A 433 -7.07 -21.57 0.39
CA GLU A 433 -8.25 -22.40 0.20
C GLU A 433 -9.16 -22.28 1.42
N VAL A 434 -10.39 -21.80 1.21
CA VAL A 434 -11.43 -21.77 2.25
C VAL A 434 -12.16 -23.11 2.24
N ASN A 435 -12.11 -23.83 3.35
CA ASN A 435 -12.82 -25.10 3.51
C ASN A 435 -14.24 -24.88 4.06
N GLY A 436 -14.42 -23.82 4.86
CA GLY A 436 -15.72 -23.48 5.39
C GLY A 436 -15.70 -22.38 6.44
N VAL A 437 -16.84 -22.17 7.09
CA VAL A 437 -17.03 -21.14 8.11
C VAL A 437 -17.69 -21.79 9.33
N VAL A 438 -17.04 -21.69 10.49
CA VAL A 438 -17.63 -22.12 11.76
C VAL A 438 -18.65 -21.06 12.19
N LEU A 439 -19.85 -21.49 12.57
CA LEU A 439 -21.01 -20.64 12.83
C LEU A 439 -21.25 -20.43 14.33
N PRO A 440 -21.62 -19.21 14.78
CA PRO A 440 -22.03 -18.98 16.15
C PRO A 440 -23.41 -19.59 16.43
N ARG A 441 -23.64 -20.10 17.65
CA ARG A 441 -24.93 -20.66 18.08
C ARG A 441 -25.83 -19.61 18.71
N VAL A 442 -26.37 -18.72 17.87
CA VAL A 442 -27.36 -17.71 18.30
C VAL A 442 -28.76 -18.26 18.11
N GLU A 443 -29.54 -18.33 19.20
CA GLU A 443 -30.92 -18.82 19.14
C GLU A 443 -31.81 -17.93 18.26
N GLY A 444 -32.76 -18.55 17.56
CA GLY A 444 -33.66 -17.84 16.64
C GLY A 444 -33.07 -17.48 15.28
N LEU A 445 -31.77 -17.74 15.04
CA LEU A 445 -31.17 -17.61 13.71
C LEU A 445 -31.05 -18.98 13.01
N SER A 446 -31.58 -19.06 11.79
CA SER A 446 -31.38 -20.15 10.85
C SER A 446 -29.91 -20.30 10.43
N GLY A 447 -29.55 -21.45 9.84
CA GLY A 447 -28.19 -21.69 9.35
C GLY A 447 -27.64 -20.58 8.43
N PRO A 448 -28.38 -20.16 7.37
CA PRO A 448 -27.96 -19.05 6.51
C PRO A 448 -27.75 -17.73 7.25
N GLU A 449 -28.62 -17.41 8.22
CA GLU A 449 -28.51 -16.20 9.03
C GLU A 449 -27.28 -16.24 9.95
N ARG A 450 -26.98 -17.41 10.52
CA ARG A 450 -25.77 -17.63 11.33
C ARG A 450 -24.49 -17.54 10.48
N LEU A 451 -24.52 -18.00 9.24
CA LEU A 451 -23.43 -17.82 8.28
C LEU A 451 -23.18 -16.35 7.96
N GLU A 452 -24.23 -15.59 7.66
CA GLU A 452 -24.10 -14.17 7.37
C GLU A 452 -23.54 -13.41 8.59
N LEU A 453 -24.03 -13.71 9.79
CA LEU A 453 -23.50 -13.15 11.04
C LEU A 453 -22.02 -13.50 11.25
N ALA A 454 -21.65 -14.77 11.11
CA ALA A 454 -20.26 -15.21 11.26
C ALA A 454 -19.32 -14.46 10.30
N LEU A 455 -19.75 -14.29 9.05
CA LEU A 455 -18.98 -13.58 8.04
C LEU A 455 -18.90 -12.08 8.34
N ARG A 456 -19.99 -11.41 8.72
CA ARG A 456 -19.95 -9.98 9.08
C ARG A 456 -18.99 -9.69 10.25
N LEU A 457 -18.90 -10.61 11.21
CA LEU A 457 -17.99 -10.50 12.35
C LEU A 457 -16.52 -10.81 11.97
N THR A 458 -16.28 -11.75 11.04
CA THR A 458 -14.92 -12.26 10.76
C THR A 458 -14.25 -11.68 9.52
N LEU A 459 -15.02 -11.33 8.48
CA LEU A 459 -14.50 -10.85 7.19
C LEU A 459 -13.63 -9.59 7.25
N PRO A 460 -13.93 -8.56 8.10
CA PRO A 460 -13.09 -7.37 8.19
C PRO A 460 -11.62 -7.67 8.58
N TRP A 461 -11.38 -8.87 9.10
CA TRP A 461 -10.10 -9.30 9.64
C TRP A 461 -9.47 -10.45 8.86
N ALA A 462 -10.23 -11.02 7.91
CA ALA A 462 -9.76 -12.13 7.13
C ALA A 462 -8.51 -11.72 6.33
N TYR A 463 -7.52 -12.60 6.36
CA TYR A 463 -6.36 -12.48 5.51
C TYR A 463 -6.13 -13.82 4.80
N PRO A 464 -6.20 -13.87 3.46
CA PRO A 464 -6.46 -12.76 2.53
C PRO A 464 -7.86 -12.13 2.71
N PRO A 465 -8.08 -10.89 2.21
CA PRO A 465 -9.40 -10.24 2.28
C PRO A 465 -10.46 -11.08 1.56
N LEU A 466 -11.62 -11.17 2.20
CA LEU A 466 -12.76 -11.98 1.78
C LEU A 466 -14.03 -11.11 1.66
N ALA A 467 -14.93 -11.46 0.73
CA ALA A 467 -16.27 -10.89 0.64
C ALA A 467 -17.29 -11.96 0.27
N PHE A 468 -18.53 -11.83 0.76
CA PHE A 468 -19.59 -12.80 0.55
C PHE A 468 -20.89 -12.10 0.09
N SER A 469 -21.57 -12.70 -0.88
CA SER A 469 -22.91 -12.30 -1.34
C SER A 469 -23.55 -13.49 -2.05
N ASP A 470 -24.83 -13.72 -1.81
CA ASP A 470 -25.65 -14.68 -2.58
C ASP A 470 -25.04 -16.09 -2.71
N GLY A 471 -24.45 -16.61 -1.62
CA GLY A 471 -23.83 -17.94 -1.61
C GLY A 471 -22.47 -18.03 -2.30
N LEU A 472 -21.94 -16.89 -2.79
CA LEU A 472 -20.61 -16.77 -3.37
C LEU A 472 -19.68 -16.07 -2.38
N LEU A 473 -18.60 -16.75 -2.00
CA LEU A 473 -17.49 -16.18 -1.26
C LEU A 473 -16.33 -15.91 -2.23
N VAL A 474 -15.69 -14.74 -2.13
CA VAL A 474 -14.53 -14.38 -2.94
C VAL A 474 -13.35 -14.05 -2.05
N ALA A 475 -12.15 -14.48 -2.46
CA ALA A 475 -10.89 -14.19 -1.79
C ALA A 475 -9.92 -13.51 -2.75
N ALA A 476 -9.32 -12.39 -2.35
CA ALA A 476 -8.30 -11.70 -3.15
C ALA A 476 -6.92 -11.81 -2.49
N ASP A 477 -6.01 -12.56 -3.10
CA ASP A 477 -4.66 -12.81 -2.58
C ASP A 477 -3.57 -12.25 -3.50
N GLY A 478 -2.29 -12.54 -3.20
CA GLY A 478 -1.17 -12.13 -4.06
C GLY A 478 -1.14 -12.84 -5.41
N GLY A 479 -1.79 -14.01 -5.52
CA GLY A 479 -1.91 -14.83 -6.72
C GLY A 479 -3.07 -14.44 -7.64
N GLY A 480 -4.09 -13.75 -7.14
CA GLY A 480 -5.23 -13.25 -7.91
C GLY A 480 -6.54 -13.24 -7.13
N LEU A 481 -7.59 -13.83 -7.71
CA LEU A 481 -8.91 -13.93 -7.10
C LEU A 481 -9.38 -15.38 -7.13
N SER A 482 -9.85 -15.89 -6.00
CA SER A 482 -10.50 -17.20 -5.90
C SER A 482 -11.97 -17.03 -5.55
N THR A 483 -12.82 -17.88 -6.12
CA THR A 483 -14.28 -17.90 -5.92
C THR A 483 -14.69 -19.23 -5.30
N PHE A 484 -15.57 -19.18 -4.31
CA PHE A 484 -16.02 -20.35 -3.56
C PHE A 484 -17.54 -20.35 -3.49
N ARG A 485 -18.14 -21.51 -3.78
CA ARG A 485 -19.58 -21.73 -3.73
C ARG A 485 -19.92 -22.41 -2.41
N LEU A 486 -20.95 -21.92 -1.75
CA LEU A 486 -21.56 -22.58 -0.59
C LEU A 486 -22.17 -23.92 -1.04
N LEU A 487 -21.71 -25.02 -0.44
CA LEU A 487 -22.23 -26.37 -0.71
C LEU A 487 -23.42 -26.71 0.19
N GLY A 488 -23.32 -26.34 1.47
CA GLY A 488 -24.32 -26.66 2.47
C GLY A 488 -24.03 -25.96 3.79
N ILE A 489 -25.03 -25.95 4.64
CA ILE A 489 -24.93 -25.45 6.01
C ILE A 489 -25.38 -26.57 6.94
N GLU A 490 -24.46 -27.07 7.74
CA GLU A 490 -24.70 -27.95 8.89
C GLU A 490 -24.89 -27.11 10.16
N ASP A 491 -25.16 -27.78 11.29
CA ASP A 491 -25.59 -27.11 12.52
C ASP A 491 -24.64 -26.01 13.00
N ASP A 492 -23.33 -26.17 12.86
CA ASP A 492 -22.32 -25.17 13.27
C ASP A 492 -21.23 -24.94 12.22
N PHE A 493 -21.44 -25.40 10.98
CA PHE A 493 -20.45 -25.31 9.92
C PHE A 493 -21.10 -25.07 8.55
N ALA A 494 -20.60 -24.07 7.83
CA ALA A 494 -20.94 -23.85 6.43
C ALA A 494 -19.79 -24.32 5.54
N GLU A 495 -20.06 -25.25 4.63
CA GLU A 495 -19.06 -25.84 3.74
C GLU A 495 -18.95 -25.07 2.43
N PHE A 496 -17.73 -24.80 2.00
CA PHE A 496 -17.44 -24.08 0.76
C PHE A 496 -16.52 -24.89 -0.14
N GLU A 497 -16.79 -24.88 -1.44
CA GLU A 497 -15.91 -25.44 -2.46
C GLU A 497 -15.39 -24.34 -3.38
N ARG A 498 -14.09 -24.36 -3.68
CA ARG A 498 -13.52 -23.46 -4.69
C ARG A 498 -14.00 -23.85 -6.08
N VAL A 499 -14.81 -23.00 -6.69
CA VAL A 499 -15.37 -23.25 -8.03
C VAL A 499 -14.57 -22.60 -9.15
N GLY A 500 -13.80 -21.54 -8.86
CA GLY A 500 -13.01 -20.87 -9.87
C GLY A 500 -11.84 -20.08 -9.31
N ARG A 501 -10.95 -19.68 -10.22
CA ARG A 501 -9.77 -18.89 -9.88
C ARG A 501 -9.27 -18.08 -11.06
N TYR A 502 -9.05 -16.80 -10.81
CA TYR A 502 -8.30 -15.92 -11.67
C TYR A 502 -6.85 -15.93 -11.21
N ARG A 503 -5.93 -16.38 -12.07
CA ARG A 503 -4.49 -16.33 -11.80
C ARG A 503 -3.91 -15.09 -12.46
N ARG A 504 -3.30 -14.23 -11.65
CA ARG A 504 -2.49 -13.12 -12.15
C ARG A 504 -1.37 -13.66 -13.02
N THR A 505 -1.19 -13.06 -14.18
CA THR A 505 -0.02 -13.23 -15.05
C THR A 505 1.26 -12.82 -14.30
N LEU A 506 2.44 -13.21 -14.80
CA LEU A 506 3.71 -12.77 -14.21
C LEU A 506 3.82 -11.23 -14.16
N LEU A 507 3.28 -10.56 -15.18
CA LEU A 507 3.21 -9.12 -15.25
C LEU A 507 2.26 -8.54 -14.18
N GLU A 508 1.10 -9.15 -13.95
CA GLU A 508 0.17 -8.67 -12.91
C GLU A 508 0.66 -8.95 -11.50
N LYS A 509 1.22 -10.15 -11.25
CA LYS A 509 1.91 -10.44 -9.98
C LYS A 509 3.01 -9.44 -9.72
N ALA A 510 3.53 -8.82 -10.79
CA ALA A 510 4.57 -7.84 -10.69
C ALA A 510 4.18 -6.45 -10.33
N LEU A 511 3.03 -6.06 -10.84
CA LEU A 511 2.66 -4.67 -10.81
C LEU A 511 1.52 -4.44 -9.81
N MET A 512 0.73 -5.47 -9.52
CA MET A 512 -0.34 -5.42 -8.53
C MET A 512 0.19 -5.90 -7.18
N ARG A 513 -0.04 -5.09 -6.14
CA ARG A 513 0.22 -5.52 -4.76
C ARG A 513 -0.88 -6.48 -4.31
N GLN A 514 -0.65 -7.13 -3.17
CA GLN A 514 -1.67 -7.95 -2.55
C GLN A 514 -2.84 -7.05 -2.14
N GLY A 515 -4.06 -7.49 -2.47
CA GLY A 515 -5.26 -6.79 -2.03
C GLY A 515 -5.34 -6.79 -0.51
N HIS A 516 -5.76 -5.68 0.07
CA HIS A 516 -6.00 -5.59 1.52
C HIS A 516 -7.49 -5.51 1.86
N ARG A 517 -8.34 -5.29 0.85
CA ARG A 517 -9.80 -5.29 0.96
C ARG A 517 -10.45 -5.82 -0.31
N VAL A 518 -11.58 -6.51 -0.17
CA VAL A 518 -12.41 -6.94 -1.29
C VAL A 518 -13.87 -6.68 -0.95
N VAL A 519 -14.63 -6.19 -1.92
CA VAL A 519 -16.09 -5.98 -1.80
C VAL A 519 -16.76 -6.71 -2.95
N LEU A 520 -17.91 -7.33 -2.71
CA LEU A 520 -18.70 -8.02 -3.73
C LEU A 520 -20.03 -7.27 -3.90
N ASN A 521 -20.37 -6.86 -5.11
CA ASN A 521 -21.65 -6.21 -5.42
C ASN A 521 -22.06 -6.54 -6.87
N GLY A 522 -23.30 -7.01 -7.07
CA GLY A 522 -23.87 -7.21 -8.40
C GLY A 522 -23.10 -8.19 -9.29
N GLY A 523 -22.47 -9.21 -8.69
CA GLY A 523 -21.63 -10.17 -9.41
C GLY A 523 -20.25 -9.61 -9.82
N LEU A 524 -19.84 -8.46 -9.27
CA LEU A 524 -18.51 -7.89 -9.44
C LEU A 524 -17.74 -7.90 -8.12
N ALA A 525 -16.50 -8.38 -8.15
CA ALA A 525 -15.57 -8.33 -7.03
C ALA A 525 -14.59 -7.16 -7.20
N PHE A 526 -14.58 -6.26 -6.23
CA PHE A 526 -13.77 -5.05 -6.17
C PHE A 526 -12.60 -5.30 -5.23
N ALA A 527 -11.45 -5.70 -5.76
CA ALA A 527 -10.25 -5.96 -4.98
C ALA A 527 -9.38 -4.70 -4.91
N LEU A 528 -9.29 -4.12 -3.72
CA LEU A 528 -8.51 -2.94 -3.44
C LEU A 528 -7.10 -3.34 -3.00
N ASP A 529 -6.10 -2.80 -3.70
CA ASP A 529 -4.73 -2.74 -3.22
C ASP A 529 -4.39 -1.31 -2.76
N GLN A 530 -3.19 -1.11 -2.26
CA GLN A 530 -2.81 0.19 -1.69
C GLN A 530 -2.90 1.34 -2.70
N HIS A 531 -2.58 1.11 -3.97
CA HIS A 531 -2.43 2.17 -4.98
C HIS A 531 -3.45 2.02 -6.11
N GLY A 532 -4.37 1.08 -6.02
CA GLY A 532 -5.31 0.81 -7.07
C GLY A 532 -6.43 -0.13 -6.72
N LEU A 533 -7.37 -0.20 -7.65
CA LEU A 533 -8.53 -1.06 -7.61
C LEU A 533 -8.48 -1.98 -8.82
N THR A 534 -8.73 -3.27 -8.60
CA THR A 534 -8.97 -4.24 -9.67
C THR A 534 -10.38 -4.79 -9.54
N VAL A 535 -11.13 -4.73 -10.64
CA VAL A 535 -12.52 -5.20 -10.70
C VAL A 535 -12.57 -6.48 -11.49
N TYR A 536 -13.17 -7.51 -10.90
CA TYR A 536 -13.40 -8.81 -11.51
C TYR A 536 -14.88 -9.04 -11.72
N ASP A 537 -15.26 -9.52 -12.90
CA ASP A 537 -16.55 -10.13 -13.14
C ASP A 537 -16.54 -11.57 -12.62
N VAL A 538 -17.42 -11.83 -11.67
CA VAL A 538 -17.61 -13.14 -11.02
C VAL A 538 -19.02 -13.67 -11.21
N ARG A 539 -19.81 -13.11 -12.15
CA ARG A 539 -21.15 -13.62 -12.51
C ARG A 539 -21.11 -15.07 -13.00
N ARG A 540 -19.97 -15.50 -13.57
CA ARG A 540 -19.62 -16.90 -13.83
C ARG A 540 -18.51 -17.30 -12.88
N PRO A 541 -18.81 -17.75 -11.66
CA PRO A 541 -17.81 -17.91 -10.61
C PRO A 541 -16.75 -18.96 -10.96
N GLU A 542 -17.01 -19.88 -11.88
CA GLU A 542 -16.02 -20.85 -12.39
C GLU A 542 -14.93 -20.18 -13.25
N TYR A 543 -15.24 -19.02 -13.83
CA TYR A 543 -14.38 -18.29 -14.76
C TYR A 543 -14.32 -16.80 -14.40
N PRO A 544 -13.79 -16.44 -13.21
CA PRO A 544 -13.63 -15.04 -12.84
C PRO A 544 -12.71 -14.32 -13.84
N ARG A 545 -13.09 -13.12 -14.26
CA ARG A 545 -12.35 -12.34 -15.27
C ARG A 545 -12.12 -10.92 -14.81
N ARG A 546 -10.91 -10.40 -15.03
CA ARG A 546 -10.61 -8.99 -14.79
C ARG A 546 -11.31 -8.12 -15.85
N VAL A 547 -12.15 -7.19 -15.42
CA VAL A 547 -12.89 -6.25 -16.30
C VAL A 547 -12.49 -4.79 -16.10
N GLY A 548 -11.88 -4.47 -14.96
CA GLY A 548 -11.46 -3.10 -14.64
C GLY A 548 -10.17 -3.06 -13.83
N HIS A 549 -9.39 -2.00 -14.04
CA HIS A 549 -8.27 -1.62 -13.23
C HIS A 549 -8.15 -0.09 -13.16
N TYR A 550 -7.87 0.42 -11.96
CA TYR A 550 -7.56 1.81 -11.68
C TYR A 550 -6.28 1.87 -10.86
N ALA A 551 -5.30 2.66 -11.29
CA ALA A 551 -4.08 2.89 -10.52
C ALA A 551 -3.86 4.39 -10.30
N CYS A 552 -3.57 4.77 -9.06
CA CYS A 552 -3.21 6.12 -8.66
C CYS A 552 -2.07 6.07 -7.62
N TRP A 553 -0.83 6.22 -8.08
CA TRP A 553 0.37 6.19 -7.22
C TRP A 553 0.49 7.38 -6.28
N GLU A 554 -0.18 8.49 -6.61
CA GLU A 554 -0.20 9.70 -5.78
C GLU A 554 -1.11 9.55 -4.56
N ASP A 555 -1.91 8.48 -4.51
CA ASP A 555 -2.85 8.22 -3.44
C ASP A 555 -2.61 6.84 -2.78
N SER A 556 -3.13 6.71 -1.58
CA SER A 556 -3.18 5.44 -0.86
C SER A 556 -4.62 5.19 -0.48
N PHE A 557 -5.23 4.16 -1.06
CA PHE A 557 -6.64 3.85 -0.83
C PHE A 557 -6.81 3.04 0.46
N GLY A 558 -7.75 3.46 1.30
CA GLY A 558 -8.19 2.73 2.47
C GLY A 558 -9.49 1.96 2.24
N ASP A 559 -10.36 2.44 1.33
CA ASP A 559 -11.65 1.80 1.08
C ASP A 559 -12.16 1.95 -0.36
N VAL A 560 -13.04 1.03 -0.75
CA VAL A 560 -13.85 0.99 -1.96
C VAL A 560 -15.33 0.80 -1.63
N ALA A 561 -16.18 1.63 -2.22
CA ALA A 561 -17.64 1.47 -2.14
C ALA A 561 -18.28 1.51 -3.54
N PRO A 562 -18.81 0.38 -4.04
CA PRO A 562 -19.62 0.38 -5.26
C PRO A 562 -20.98 1.03 -5.00
N LEU A 563 -21.39 1.96 -5.87
CA LEU A 563 -22.67 2.65 -5.81
C LEU A 563 -23.76 1.91 -6.60
N SER A 564 -25.01 2.20 -6.28
CA SER A 564 -26.18 1.60 -6.93
C SER A 564 -26.30 1.92 -8.42
N ASP A 565 -25.70 3.03 -8.88
CA ASP A 565 -25.67 3.42 -10.29
C ASP A 565 -24.46 2.82 -11.05
N GLY A 566 -23.71 1.92 -10.42
CA GLY A 566 -22.54 1.25 -10.97
C GLY A 566 -21.24 2.04 -10.88
N ARG A 567 -21.28 3.31 -10.45
CA ARG A 567 -20.04 4.06 -10.15
C ARG A 567 -19.33 3.45 -8.93
N ILE A 568 -18.06 3.78 -8.78
CA ILE A 568 -17.23 3.25 -7.69
C ILE A 568 -16.60 4.43 -6.95
N LEU A 569 -16.72 4.45 -5.62
CA LEU A 569 -15.97 5.36 -4.78
C LEU A 569 -14.70 4.71 -4.29
N LEU A 570 -13.59 5.42 -4.40
CA LEU A 570 -12.30 5.06 -3.80
C LEU A 570 -11.86 6.14 -2.83
N GLY A 571 -11.62 5.74 -1.59
CA GLY A 571 -11.24 6.63 -0.51
C GLY A 571 -9.75 6.58 -0.28
N GLY A 572 -9.06 7.70 -0.48
CA GLY A 572 -7.67 7.92 -0.09
C GLY A 572 -7.52 9.31 0.53
N SER A 573 -6.42 10.01 0.24
CA SER A 573 -6.29 11.46 0.49
C SER A 573 -7.33 12.29 -0.28
N LYS A 574 -7.86 11.73 -1.36
CA LYS A 574 -9.01 12.24 -2.10
C LYS A 574 -10.10 11.17 -2.17
N LEU A 575 -11.33 11.62 -2.39
CA LEU A 575 -12.43 10.74 -2.77
C LEU A 575 -12.50 10.70 -4.29
N HIS A 576 -12.17 9.56 -4.89
CA HIS A 576 -12.24 9.37 -6.34
C HIS A 576 -13.54 8.69 -6.72
N VAL A 577 -14.21 9.22 -7.74
CA VAL A 577 -15.43 8.68 -8.32
C VAL A 577 -15.07 8.08 -9.67
N LEU A 578 -15.10 6.76 -9.77
CA LEU A 578 -14.82 6.03 -11.00
C LEU A 578 -16.11 5.74 -11.76
N ALA A 579 -16.02 5.78 -13.08
CA ALA A 579 -17.06 5.31 -13.98
C ALA A 579 -17.30 3.80 -13.80
N PRO A 580 -18.51 3.30 -14.13
CA PRO A 580 -18.78 1.88 -14.13
C PRO A 580 -17.80 1.11 -15.04
N PRO A 581 -17.40 -0.13 -14.66
CA PRO A 581 -16.61 -0.97 -15.53
C PRO A 581 -17.39 -1.30 -16.80
N LYS A 582 -16.71 -1.32 -17.94
CA LYS A 582 -17.30 -1.82 -19.19
C LYS A 582 -17.35 -3.35 -19.10
N LEU A 583 -18.55 -3.91 -19.18
CA LEU A 583 -18.78 -5.34 -19.22
C LEU A 583 -18.97 -5.73 -20.69
N ASP A 584 -18.05 -6.54 -21.20
CA ASP A 584 -18.12 -7.10 -22.55
C ASP A 584 -19.14 -8.25 -22.66
#